data_AF-A0A497VBD3-F1
#
_entry.id   AF-A0A497VBD3-F1
#
_cell.length_a   1.000
_cell.length_b   1.000
_cell.length_c   1.000
_cell.angle_alpha   90.00
_cell.angle_beta   90.00
_cell.angle_gamma   90.00
#
_symmetry.space_group_name_H-M   'P 1'
#
loop_
_entity.id
_entity.type
_entity.pdbx_description
1 polymer ?
#
loop_
_entity_poly.entity_id
_entity_poly.type
_entity_poly.pdbx_seq_one_letter_code
_entity_poly.pdbx_strand_id
1 'polypeptide(L)' 'MADPETNDPLEELVSLNFKITERQRREFKVWCAERGITQVDGFRRGFKLLKDTEKRN' A
#
# COMPACT_ATOMS: atom_id res chain seq x y z
N MET A 1 -16.84 -3.01 30.32
CA MET A 1 -15.95 -4.12 29.93
C MET A 1 -16.12 -4.22 28.42
N ALA A 2 -15.08 -3.90 27.65
CA ALA A 2 -15.14 -3.92 26.19
C ALA A 2 -14.79 -5.34 25.72
N ASP A 3 -15.63 -5.91 24.87
CA ASP A 3 -15.53 -7.27 24.35
C ASP A 3 -14.20 -7.49 23.60
N PRO A 4 -13.47 -8.57 23.91
CA PRO A 4 -12.30 -8.98 23.14
C PRO A 4 -12.74 -9.72 21.86
N GLU A 5 -12.01 -9.51 20.77
CA GLU A 5 -12.05 -10.31 19.54
C GLU A 5 -13.27 -10.15 18.61
N THR A 6 -13.27 -9.07 17.85
CA THR A 6 -13.49 -9.21 16.40
C THR A 6 -12.11 -9.26 15.75
N ASN A 7 -11.48 -10.44 15.79
CA ASN A 7 -10.28 -10.70 15.01
C ASN A 7 -10.72 -10.98 13.56
N ASP A 8 -11.05 -9.92 12.81
CA ASP A 8 -11.44 -10.08 11.41
C ASP A 8 -10.22 -10.58 10.62
N PRO A 9 -10.29 -11.77 9.99
CA PRO A 9 -9.14 -12.36 9.32
C PRO A 9 -8.67 -11.54 8.11
N LEU A 10 -9.46 -10.56 7.63
CA LEU A 10 -9.06 -9.65 6.55
C LEU A 10 -8.25 -8.44 7.06
N GLU A 11 -8.23 -8.19 8.37
CA GLU A 11 -7.42 -7.14 9.00
C GLU A 11 -6.01 -7.64 9.37
N GLU A 12 -5.70 -8.91 9.12
CA GLU A 12 -4.37 -9.47 9.36
C GLU A 12 -3.32 -8.87 8.40
N LEU A 13 -2.16 -8.50 8.95
CA LEU A 13 -1.04 -7.97 8.17
C LEU A 13 -0.38 -9.08 7.35
N VAL A 14 -0.66 -9.10 6.05
CA VAL A 14 -0.03 -10.02 5.10
C VAL A 14 1.05 -9.34 4.26
N SER A 15 2.07 -10.11 3.87
CA SER A 15 3.13 -9.65 2.98
C SER A 15 2.77 -9.90 1.52
N LEU A 16 2.93 -8.88 0.68
CA LEU A 16 2.72 -9.00 -0.77
C LEU A 16 4.03 -8.72 -1.51
N ASN A 17 4.50 -9.72 -2.26
CA ASN A 17 5.82 -9.70 -2.89
C ASN A 17 5.73 -9.41 -4.39
N PHE A 18 6.48 -8.42 -4.85
CA PHE A 18 6.57 -8.06 -6.27
C PHE A 18 7.96 -8.29 -6.82
N LYS A 19 8.03 -8.75 -8.07
CA LYS A 19 9.26 -8.74 -8.86
C LYS A 19 9.26 -7.48 -9.73
N ILE A 20 10.11 -6.52 -9.38
CA ILE A 20 10.31 -5.28 -10.12
C ILE A 20 11.81 -5.09 -10.40
N THR A 21 12.13 -4.24 -11.36
CA THR A 21 13.51 -3.86 -11.60
C THR A 21 14.06 -3.00 -10.45
N GLU A 22 15.38 -3.02 -10.25
CA GLU A 22 16.03 -2.19 -9.22
C GLU A 22 15.83 -0.68 -9.51
N ARG A 23 15.70 -0.32 -10.79
CA ARG A 23 15.37 1.06 -11.21
C ARG A 23 14.01 1.49 -10.65
N GLN A 24 12.97 0.71 -10.91
CA GLN A 24 11.63 0.99 -10.39
C GLN A 24 11.60 1.04 -8.86
N ARG A 25 12.33 0.12 -8.20
CA ARG A 25 12.46 0.12 -6.74
C ARG A 25 13.08 1.41 -6.22
N ARG A 26 14.15 1.90 -6.85
CA ARG A 26 14.77 3.19 -6.48
C ARG A 26 13.83 4.36 -6.72
N GLU A 27 13.24 4.46 -7.89
CA GLU A 27 12.30 5.54 -8.23
C GLU A 27 11.16 5.61 -7.22
N PHE A 28 10.55 4.46 -6.90
CA PHE A 28 9.48 4.38 -5.91
C PHE A 28 9.94 4.79 -4.50
N LYS A 29 11.12 4.33 -4.07
CA LYS A 29 11.67 4.69 -2.76
C LYS A 29 11.99 6.18 -2.64
N VAL A 30 12.61 6.77 -3.67
CA VAL A 30 12.91 8.20 -3.72
C VAL A 30 11.61 9.00 -3.63
N TRP A 31 10.62 8.64 -4.45
CA TRP A 31 9.31 9.30 -4.44
C TRP A 31 8.62 9.26 -3.07
N CYS A 32 8.72 8.15 -2.34
CA CYS A 32 8.21 8.02 -0.97
C CYS A 32 8.98 8.91 0.01
N ALA A 33 10.32 8.93 -0.09
CA ALA A 33 11.17 9.72 0.77
C ALA A 33 10.93 11.23 0.59
N GLU A 34 10.83 11.71 -0.65
CA GLU A 34 10.52 13.12 -0.97
C GLU A 34 9.18 13.59 -0.38
N ARG A 35 8.25 12.67 -0.16
CA ARG A 35 6.91 12.95 0.38
C ARG A 35 6.77 12.65 1.86
N GLY A 36 7.83 12.19 2.51
CA GLY A 36 7.82 11.83 3.94
C GLY A 36 6.84 10.71 4.26
N ILE A 37 6.61 9.78 3.33
CA ILE A 37 5.67 8.66 3.50
C ILE A 37 6.37 7.31 3.48
N THR A 38 5.75 6.30 4.08
CA THR A 38 6.26 4.93 3.99
C THR A 38 5.98 4.33 2.61
N GLN A 39 6.74 3.29 2.23
CA GLN A 39 6.48 2.52 1.01
C GLN A 39 5.07 1.90 1.02
N VAL A 40 4.57 1.49 2.20
CA VAL A 40 3.23 0.93 2.36
C VAL A 40 2.17 2.00 2.12
N ASP A 41 2.36 3.22 2.62
CA ASP A 41 1.46 4.35 2.34
C ASP A 41 1.47 4.73 0.86
N GLY A 42 2.64 4.73 0.24
CA GLY A 42 2.79 4.93 -1.20
C GLY A 42 2.00 3.89 -2.00
N PHE A 43 2.11 2.62 -1.61
CA PHE A 43 1.35 1.52 -2.20
C PHE A 43 -0.17 1.71 -2.02
N ARG A 44 -0.64 1.99 -0.80
CA ARG A 44 -2.07 2.23 -0.51
C ARG A 44 -2.62 3.40 -1.34
N ARG A 45 -1.85 4.47 -1.50
CA ARG A 45 -2.21 5.62 -2.35
C ARG A 45 -2.32 5.23 -3.82
N GLY A 46 -1.33 4.52 -4.35
CA GLY A 46 -1.34 4.03 -5.73
C GLY A 46 -2.55 3.14 -6.01
N PHE A 47 -2.85 2.20 -5.10
CA PHE A 47 -4.00 1.31 -5.23
C PHE A 47 -5.33 2.06 -5.20
N LYS A 48 -5.48 3.05 -4.30
CA LYS A 48 -6.67 3.90 -4.26
C LYS A 48 -6.85 4.68 -5.56
N LEU A 49 -5.78 5.29 -6.09
CA LEU A 49 -5.82 6.03 -7.35
C LEU A 49 -6.22 5.15 -8.53
N LEU A 50 -5.70 3.92 -8.59
CA LEU A 50 -6.07 2.96 -9.63
C LEU A 50 -7.57 2.61 -9.58
N LYS A 51 -8.09 2.28 -8.38
CA LYS A 51 -9.53 2.00 -8.19
C LYS A 51 -10.42 3.17 -8.57
N ASP A 52 -10.02 4.39 -8.22
CA ASP A 52 -10.77 5.61 -8.58
C ASP A 52 -10.75 5.85 -10.10
N THR A 53 -9.63 5.56 -10.75
CA THR A 53 -9.48 5.71 -12.20
C THR A 53 -10.33 4.70 -12.95
N GLU A 54 -10.30 3.42 -12.56
CA GLU A 54 -11.10 2.36 -13.20
C GLU A 54 -12.61 2.56 -13.00
N LYS A 55 -13.06 3.18 -11.91
CA LYS A 55 -14.47 3.51 -11.69
C LYS A 55 -14.98 4.67 -12.53
N ARG A 56 -14.09 5.55 -12.99
CA ARG A 56 -14.42 6.72 -13.82
C ARG A 56 -14.46 6.39 -15.30
N ASN A 57 -13.97 5.21 -15.68
CA ASN A 57 -13.91 4.72 -17.05
C ASN A 57 -15.05 3.73 -17.32
#